data_AF-A0A5P2CT57-F1
#
_entry.id   AF-A0A5P2CT57-F1
#
_cell.length_a   1.000
_cell.length_b   1.000
_cell.length_c   1.000
_cell.angle_alpha   90.00
_cell.angle_beta   90.00
_cell.angle_gamma   90.00
#
_symmetry.space_group_name_H-M   'P 1'
#
loop_
_entity.id
_entity.type
_entity.pdbx_description
1 polymer ?
#
loop_
_entity_poly.entity_id
_entity_poly.type
_entity_poly.pdbx_seq_one_letter_code
_entity_poly.pdbx_strand_id
1 'polypeptide(L)'
;MIGNERRGLKLTEKTLKDRERVLGYLHPDTILTRNNFAAALLQTGNRTVAKHLFIQNLAECKDVLGPNHPLTRATETVLSLLR
;
A
#
# COMPACT_ATOMS: atom_id res chain seq x y z
N MET A 1 2.86 20.72 -11.65
CA MET A 1 1.63 19.91 -11.88
C MET A 1 1.11 19.48 -10.51
N ILE A 2 0.07 20.11 -9.97
CA ILE A 2 -0.34 19.90 -8.57
C ILE A 2 -1.86 19.76 -8.55
N GLY A 3 -2.40 18.54 -8.52
CA GLY A 3 -3.85 18.33 -8.48
C GLY A 3 -4.32 16.88 -8.62
N ASN A 4 -3.65 16.08 -9.46
CA ASN A 4 -4.05 14.68 -9.68
C ASN A 4 -3.65 13.76 -8.52
N GLU A 5 -2.52 14.00 -7.86
CA GLU A 5 -2.01 13.15 -6.77
C GLU A 5 -2.95 13.14 -5.55
N ARG A 6 -3.47 14.31 -5.15
CA ARG A 6 -4.46 14.41 -4.05
C ARG A 6 -5.80 13.76 -4.40
N ARG A 7 -6.23 13.82 -5.67
CA ARG A 7 -7.44 13.13 -6.13
C ARG A 7 -7.25 11.62 -6.14
N GLY A 8 -6.11 11.14 -6.62
CA GLY A 8 -5.73 9.73 -6.57
C GLY A 8 -5.67 9.18 -5.15
N LEU A 9 -5.11 9.95 -4.21
CA LEU A 9 -5.04 9.58 -2.80
C LEU A 9 -6.43 9.40 -2.19
N LYS A 10 -7.34 10.38 -2.38
CA LYS A 10 -8.73 10.28 -1.88
C LYS A 10 -9.49 9.09 -2.49
N LEU A 11 -9.32 8.84 -3.79
CA LEU A 11 -9.99 7.72 -4.45
C LEU A 11 -9.47 6.38 -3.93
N THR A 12 -8.16 6.27 -3.74
CA THR A 12 -7.52 5.06 -3.19
C THR A 12 -7.94 4.82 -1.75
N GLU A 13 -8.02 5.87 -0.92
CA GLU A 13 -8.52 5.78 0.46
C GLU A 13 -9.97 5.28 0.53
N LYS A 14 -10.85 5.83 -0.33
CA LYS A 14 -12.24 5.36 -0.40
C LYS A 14 -12.32 3.89 -0.80
N THR A 15 -11.57 3.52 -1.84
CA THR A 15 -11.52 2.15 -2.36
C THR A 15 -10.99 1.18 -1.30
N LEU A 16 -10.03 1.62 -0.49
CA LEU A 16 -9.50 0.85 0.62
C LEU A 16 -10.59 0.56 1.66
N LYS A 17 -11.32 1.58 2.12
CA LYS A 17 -12.43 1.42 3.09
C LYS A 17 -13.50 0.46 2.57
N ASP A 18 -13.85 0.57 1.29
CA ASP A 18 -14.83 -0.34 0.68
C ASP A 18 -14.31 -1.78 0.61
N ARG A 19 -13.04 -1.98 0.25
CA ARG A 19 -12.41 -3.32 0.22
C ARG A 19 -12.25 -3.94 1.60
N GLU A 20 -11.85 -3.17 2.61
CA GLU A 20 -11.78 -3.64 4.00
C GLU A 20 -13.15 -4.10 4.50
N ARG A 21 -14.20 -3.35 4.16
CA ARG A 21 -15.59 -3.68 4.54
C ARG A 21 -16.14 -4.92 3.82
N VAL A 22 -15.86 -5.06 2.53
CA VAL A 22 -16.46 -6.11 1.68
C VAL A 22 -15.65 -7.39 1.65
N LEU A 23 -14.33 -7.28 1.52
CA LEU A 23 -13.41 -8.40 1.33
C LEU A 23 -12.68 -8.78 2.62
N GLY A 24 -12.59 -7.86 3.57
CA GLY A 24 -11.81 -8.01 4.80
C GLY A 24 -10.39 -7.46 4.67
N TYR A 25 -9.78 -7.22 5.83
CA TYR A 25 -8.48 -6.56 5.96
C TYR A 25 -7.32 -7.33 5.33
N LEU A 26 -7.30 -8.66 5.48
CA LEU A 26 -6.24 -9.55 4.98
C LEU A 26 -6.50 -10.08 3.57
N HIS A 27 -7.56 -9.65 2.90
CA HIS A 27 -7.82 -10.11 1.54
C HIS A 27 -6.72 -9.61 0.59
N PRO A 28 -6.21 -10.44 -0.35
CA PRO A 28 -5.13 -10.05 -1.28
C PRO A 28 -5.36 -8.71 -1.98
N ASP A 29 -6.58 -8.44 -2.47
CA ASP A 29 -6.92 -7.15 -3.11
C ASP A 29 -6.92 -5.96 -2.14
N THR A 30 -7.26 -6.19 -0.87
CA THR A 30 -7.19 -5.15 0.17
C THR A 30 -5.73 -4.82 0.44
N ILE A 31 -4.88 -5.82 0.61
CA ILE A 31 -3.43 -5.67 0.82
C ILE A 31 -2.77 -4.96 -0.38
N LEU A 32 -3.14 -5.31 -1.61
CA LEU A 32 -2.69 -4.62 -2.83
C LEU A 32 -3.09 -3.14 -2.82
N THR A 33 -4.33 -2.85 -2.43
CA THR A 33 -4.84 -1.46 -2.37
C THR A 33 -4.09 -0.64 -1.32
N ARG A 34 -3.75 -1.23 -0.18
CA ARG A 34 -2.95 -0.59 0.87
C ARG A 34 -1.54 -0.29 0.40
N ASN A 35 -0.92 -1.18 -0.38
CA ASN A 35 0.38 -0.92 -1.00
C ASN A 35 0.30 0.26 -1.99
N ASN A 36 -0.75 0.31 -2.80
CA ASN A 36 -0.96 1.42 -3.73
C ASN A 36 -1.21 2.76 -2.99
N PHE A 37 -1.93 2.73 -1.87
CA PHE A 37 -2.12 3.91 -1.02
C PHE A 37 -0.79 4.43 -0.45
N ALA A 38 0.06 3.52 0.04
CA ALA A 38 1.40 3.88 0.52
C ALA A 38 2.28 4.46 -0.61
N ALA A 39 2.19 3.91 -1.83
CA ALA A 39 2.89 4.46 -3.00
C ALA A 39 2.39 5.87 -3.38
N ALA A 40 1.08 6.11 -3.32
CA ALA A 40 0.51 7.44 -3.55
C ALA A 40 0.99 8.45 -2.49
N LEU A 41 1.10 8.02 -1.23
CA LEU A 41 1.67 8.85 -0.16
C LEU A 41 3.12 9.24 -0.44
N LEU A 42 3.95 8.34 -0.97
CA LEU A 42 5.32 8.69 -1.41
C LEU A 42 5.32 9.80 -2.46
N GLN A 43 4.45 9.70 -3.47
CA GLN A 43 4.38 10.70 -4.55
C GLN A 43 3.99 12.07 -4.02
N THR A 44 3.12 12.13 -3.01
CA THR A 44 2.74 13.39 -2.34
C THR A 44 3.77 13.93 -1.35
N GLY A 45 4.94 13.28 -1.22
CA GLY A 45 6.02 13.68 -0.29
C GLY A 45 5.87 13.16 1.14
N ASN A 46 4.84 12.37 1.44
CA ASN A 46 4.58 11.83 2.79
C ASN A 46 5.40 10.57 3.08
N ARG A 47 6.74 10.66 2.96
CA ARG A 47 7.66 9.52 3.01
C ARG A 47 7.58 8.71 4.31
N THR A 48 7.45 9.37 5.46
CA THR A 48 7.38 8.71 6.78
C THR A 48 6.13 7.84 6.91
N VAL A 49 4.97 8.39 6.57
CA VAL A 49 3.68 7.66 6.64
C VAL A 49 3.68 6.49 5.65
N ALA A 50 4.15 6.73 4.42
CA ALA A 50 4.27 5.69 3.42
C ALA A 50 5.19 4.54 3.87
N LYS A 51 6.37 4.84 4.43
CA LYS A 51 7.29 3.82 4.95
C LYS A 51 6.65 2.98 6.04
N HIS A 52 5.92 3.60 6.97
CA HIS A 52 5.22 2.87 8.02
C HIS A 52 4.18 1.89 7.45
N LEU A 53 3.36 2.36 6.49
CA LEU A 53 2.36 1.53 5.83
C LEU A 53 2.99 0.39 5.04
N PHE A 54 4.09 0.63 4.33
CA PHE A 54 4.78 -0.44 3.62
C PHE A 54 5.35 -1.51 4.57
N ILE A 55 5.87 -1.13 5.75
CA ILE A 55 6.33 -2.10 6.76
C ILE A 55 5.18 -2.98 7.25
N GLN A 56 4.03 -2.37 7.57
CA GLN A 56 2.84 -3.12 8.00
C GLN A 56 2.36 -4.07 6.90
N ASN A 57 2.17 -3.56 5.68
CA ASN A 57 1.70 -4.35 4.56
C ASN A 57 2.68 -5.48 4.20
N LEU A 58 3.99 -5.29 4.40
CA LEU A 58 4.98 -6.32 4.12
C LEU A 58 4.81 -7.55 5.02
N ALA A 59 4.59 -7.34 6.32
CA ALA A 59 4.35 -8.43 7.27
C ALA A 59 3.13 -9.25 6.84
N GLU A 60 2.04 -8.57 6.54
CA GLU A 60 0.79 -9.22 6.11
C GLU A 60 0.91 -9.89 4.73
N CYS A 61 1.65 -9.30 3.79
CA CYS A 61 1.95 -9.93 2.49
C CYS A 61 2.72 -11.24 2.70
N LYS A 62 3.70 -11.27 3.60
CA LYS A 62 4.47 -12.49 3.91
C LYS A 62 3.57 -13.57 4.49
N ASP A 63 2.69 -13.20 5.41
CA ASP A 63 1.80 -14.15 6.09
C ASP A 63 0.71 -14.69 5.17
N VAL A 64 0.08 -13.83 4.35
CA VAL A 64 -1.07 -14.20 3.51
C VAL A 64 -0.65 -14.77 2.15
N LEU A 65 0.34 -14.15 1.50
CA LEU A 65 0.72 -14.45 0.11
C LEU A 65 2.02 -15.25 0.00
N GLY A 66 2.80 -15.30 1.08
CA GLY A 66 4.11 -15.91 1.12
C GLY A 66 5.25 -14.96 0.70
N PRO A 67 6.50 -15.30 1.05
CA PRO A 67 7.67 -14.45 0.84
C PRO A 67 8.03 -14.24 -0.64
N ASN A 68 7.72 -15.22 -1.49
CA ASN A 68 8.08 -15.19 -2.93
C ASN A 68 7.01 -14.53 -3.82
N HIS A 69 5.86 -14.14 -3.25
CA HIS A 69 4.79 -13.54 -4.03
C HIS A 69 5.23 -12.19 -4.63
N PRO A 70 4.86 -11.87 -5.88
CA PRO A 70 5.26 -10.63 -6.54
C PRO A 70 4.98 -9.37 -5.72
N LEU A 71 3.82 -9.31 -5.05
CA LEU A 71 3.46 -8.18 -4.17
C LEU A 71 4.44 -8.04 -3.01
N THR A 72 4.75 -9.13 -2.30
CA THR A 72 5.69 -9.15 -1.18
C THR A 72 7.05 -8.61 -1.62
N ARG A 73 7.59 -9.13 -2.72
CA ARG A 73 8.88 -8.70 -3.27
C ARG A 73 8.88 -7.24 -3.72
N ALA A 74 7.77 -6.77 -4.31
CA ALA A 74 7.63 -5.38 -4.71
C ALA A 74 7.67 -4.45 -3.49
N THR A 75 6.94 -4.79 -2.43
CA THR A 75 6.94 -4.04 -1.16
C THR A 75 8.33 -4.00 -0.52
N GLU A 76 9.07 -5.12 -0.50
CA GLU A 76 10.46 -5.15 -0.01
C GLU A 76 11.41 -4.27 -0.82
N THR A 77 11.25 -4.28 -2.14
CA THR A 77 12.05 -3.46 -3.06
C THR A 77 11.80 -1.98 -2.76
N VAL A 78 10.54 -1.56 -2.64
CA VAL A 78 10.19 -0.18 -2.31
C VAL A 78 10.76 0.22 -0.95
N LEU A 79 10.60 -0.60 0.09
CA LEU A 79 11.16 -0.31 1.42
C LEU A 79 12.69 -0.19 1.41
N SER A 80 13.37 -1.00 0.60
CA SER A 80 14.82 -0.92 0.45
C SER A 80 15.29 0.39 -0.20
N LEU A 81 14.46 1.00 -1.05
CA LEU A 81 14.70 2.32 -1.63
C LEU A 81 14.34 3.47 -0.67
N LEU A 82 13.50 3.20 0.33
CA LEU A 82 13.12 4.15 1.37
C LEU A 82 14.10 4.18 2.57
N ARG A 83 15.33 3.68 2.38
CA ARG A 83 16.41 3.77 3.37
C ARG A 83 16.60 5.22 3.84
#